data_AF-A0A3C0VBL9-F1
#
_entry.id   AF-A0A3C0VBL9-F1
#
_cell.length_a   1.000
_cell.length_b   1.000
_cell.length_c   1.000
_cell.angle_alpha   90.00
_cell.angle_beta   90.00
_cell.angle_gamma   90.00
#
_symmetry.space_group_name_H-M   'P 1'
#
loop_
_entity.id
_entity.type
_entity.pdbx_description
1 polymer ?
#
loop_
_entity_poly.entity_id
_entity_poly.type
_entity_poly.pdbx_seq_one_letter_code
_entity_poly.pdbx_strand_id
1 'polypeptide(L)'
;MSGLEPRILPIMKRHRLLRVLVVVACAVPPAGCRTAAAAELAVEQKPDRLVITDGGRPVAAYVFRDEKILRPYFAHVHAPGGIQVTRNHPPIPGTDATDHDSMHPGLWLAFGDISGHDFWRNKAKITHVRFVEPPAVRDGRVVFTAENALDAAGGERVCVQISRVTLLARPCGYLLIWDATFESDRRDFVFGDQEEMGLGVRMATALIEKNGGVIRNSAGAEGAKGTWGRTAAWSDCSGVIGGRRAGIQLMPDPANFRPSWFHNRDYGLMAANPFGRNAFTGGEKSAVVVKKGEPFRLRFGVLIHAGPPGRDVDLAAEYEHFTRVVAP
;
A
#
# COMPACT_ATOMS: atom_id res chain seq x y z
N MET A 1 -77.78 -1.19 67.77
CA MET A 1 -76.41 -1.67 68.02
C MET A 1 -75.88 -2.24 66.71
N SER A 2 -74.72 -1.73 66.26
CA SER A 2 -73.80 -2.30 65.23
C SER A 2 -74.38 -3.37 64.29
N GLY A 3 -74.61 -3.16 62.99
CA GLY A 3 -73.75 -2.48 62.02
C GLY A 3 -72.85 -3.50 61.32
N LEU A 4 -73.39 -4.20 60.30
CA LEU A 4 -72.64 -4.96 59.29
C LEU A 4 -73.60 -5.31 58.15
N GLU A 5 -73.70 -4.43 57.15
CA GLU A 5 -74.31 -4.76 55.85
C GLU A 5 -73.22 -4.91 54.77
N PRO A 6 -73.30 -5.95 53.91
CA PRO A 6 -72.30 -6.24 52.90
C PRO A 6 -72.47 -5.33 51.68
N ARG A 7 -71.42 -4.58 51.32
CA ARG A 7 -71.34 -3.85 50.05
C ARG A 7 -70.73 -4.71 48.95
N ILE A 8 -71.57 -5.03 47.98
CA ILE A 8 -71.25 -5.57 46.65
C ILE A 8 -70.43 -4.54 45.88
N LEU A 9 -69.24 -4.92 45.37
CA LEU A 9 -68.45 -4.11 44.43
C LEU A 9 -68.70 -4.54 42.97
N PRO A 10 -68.65 -3.62 41.99
CA PRO A 10 -69.08 -3.88 40.62
C PRO A 10 -67.99 -4.44 39.70
N ILE A 11 -68.47 -5.18 38.70
CA ILE A 11 -67.72 -5.79 37.59
C ILE A 11 -67.15 -4.70 36.67
N MET A 12 -65.81 -4.62 36.56
CA MET A 12 -65.13 -3.81 35.54
C MET A 12 -64.80 -4.66 34.30
N LYS A 13 -65.41 -4.31 33.16
CA LYS A 13 -65.10 -4.84 31.83
C LYS A 13 -63.70 -4.39 31.39
N ARG A 14 -62.82 -5.35 31.06
CA ARG A 14 -61.51 -5.07 30.45
C ARG A 14 -61.66 -4.91 28.93
N HIS A 15 -61.52 -3.69 28.43
CA HIS A 15 -61.34 -3.44 27.00
C HIS A 15 -59.88 -3.73 26.60
N ARG A 16 -59.67 -4.72 25.73
CA ARG A 16 -58.36 -4.97 25.09
C ARG A 16 -58.19 -3.97 23.95
N LEU A 17 -57.26 -3.01 24.09
CA LEU A 17 -56.79 -2.20 22.96
C LEU A 17 -55.91 -3.08 22.05
N LEU A 18 -56.34 -3.25 20.80
CA LEU A 18 -55.55 -3.87 19.73
C LEU A 18 -54.60 -2.79 19.18
N ARG A 19 -53.31 -2.85 19.53
CA ARG A 19 -52.27 -2.01 18.91
C ARG A 19 -51.92 -2.60 17.54
N VAL A 20 -52.38 -1.95 16.48
CA VAL A 20 -51.94 -2.24 15.11
C VAL A 20 -50.52 -1.68 14.94
N LEU A 21 -49.54 -2.57 14.86
CA LEU A 21 -48.16 -2.23 14.54
C LEU A 21 -48.04 -2.11 13.01
N VAL A 22 -47.98 -0.88 12.49
CA VAL A 22 -47.65 -0.65 11.08
C VAL A 22 -46.14 -0.85 10.93
N VAL A 23 -45.74 -2.01 10.40
CA VAL A 23 -44.37 -2.26 9.97
C VAL A 23 -44.18 -1.55 8.63
N VAL A 24 -43.52 -0.39 8.65
CA VAL A 24 -42.97 0.21 7.43
C VAL A 24 -41.79 -0.66 7.01
N ALA A 25 -42.01 -1.54 6.04
CA ALA A 25 -40.94 -2.24 5.37
C ALA A 25 -40.11 -1.21 4.58
N CYS A 26 -39.02 -0.73 5.16
CA CYS A 26 -37.95 -0.10 4.39
C CYS A 26 -37.42 -1.16 3.42
N ALA A 27 -37.84 -1.08 2.15
CA ALA A 27 -37.23 -1.84 1.08
C ALA A 27 -35.76 -1.41 0.98
N VAL A 28 -34.87 -2.21 1.58
CA VAL A 28 -33.44 -2.12 1.28
C VAL A 28 -33.31 -2.54 -0.17
N PRO A 29 -32.84 -1.66 -1.08
CA PRO A 29 -32.63 -2.07 -2.46
C PRO A 29 -31.66 -3.27 -2.45
N PRO A 30 -31.86 -4.27 -3.32
CA PRO A 30 -30.87 -5.33 -3.46
C PRO A 30 -29.52 -4.66 -3.72
N ALA A 31 -28.48 -5.14 -3.03
CA ALA A 31 -27.11 -4.73 -3.27
C ALA A 31 -26.77 -5.06 -4.73
N GLY A 32 -27.05 -4.11 -5.61
CA GLY A 32 -26.78 -4.19 -7.02
C GLY A 32 -25.29 -4.39 -7.18
N CYS A 33 -24.93 -5.38 -7.99
CA CYS A 33 -23.63 -5.42 -8.65
C CYS A 33 -23.42 -4.01 -9.22
N ARG A 34 -22.41 -3.28 -8.73
CA ARG A 34 -21.98 -2.07 -9.42
C ARG A 34 -21.64 -2.52 -10.83
N THR A 35 -22.44 -2.15 -11.83
CA THR A 35 -21.89 -1.79 -13.13
C THR A 35 -20.71 -0.90 -12.81
N ALA A 36 -19.50 -1.24 -13.27
CA ALA A 36 -18.30 -0.48 -12.96
C ALA A 36 -18.54 0.99 -13.31
N ALA A 37 -18.93 1.80 -12.32
CA ALA A 37 -18.92 3.23 -12.46
C ALA A 37 -17.47 3.57 -12.79
N ALA A 38 -17.25 4.34 -13.86
CA ALA A 38 -15.91 4.76 -14.22
C ALA A 38 -15.27 5.40 -12.98
N ALA A 39 -14.03 5.03 -12.67
CA ALA A 39 -13.35 5.58 -11.51
C ALA A 39 -13.29 7.11 -11.63
N GLU A 40 -13.59 7.79 -10.53
CA GLU A 40 -13.60 9.25 -10.43
C GLU A 40 -12.35 9.67 -9.68
N LEU A 41 -11.18 9.31 -10.25
CA LEU A 41 -9.90 9.63 -9.63
C LEU A 41 -9.70 11.14 -9.59
N ALA A 42 -9.22 11.62 -8.45
CA ALA A 42 -8.79 13.00 -8.26
C ALA A 42 -7.46 13.05 -7.49
N VAL A 43 -6.71 14.13 -7.71
CA VAL A 43 -5.48 14.42 -6.98
C VAL A 43 -5.47 15.89 -6.57
N GLU A 44 -5.22 16.13 -5.29
CA GLU A 44 -5.05 17.47 -4.73
C GLU A 44 -3.64 17.62 -4.18
N GLN A 45 -2.94 18.68 -4.59
CA GLN A 45 -1.63 19.02 -4.04
C GLN A 45 -1.78 19.91 -2.80
N LYS A 46 -1.24 19.44 -1.66
CA LYS A 46 -1.03 20.20 -0.43
C LYS A 46 0.47 20.60 -0.33
N PRO A 47 0.87 21.43 0.66
CA PRO A 47 2.27 21.87 0.79
C PRO A 47 3.30 20.73 0.94
N ASP A 48 2.88 19.60 1.49
CA ASP A 48 3.77 18.50 1.91
C ASP A 48 3.37 17.12 1.34
N ARG A 49 2.20 17.02 0.71
CA ARG A 49 1.66 15.76 0.19
C ARG A 49 0.70 15.94 -0.97
N LEU A 50 0.51 14.89 -1.75
CA LEU A 50 -0.62 14.74 -2.67
C LEU A 50 -1.69 13.89 -2.00
N VAL A 51 -2.94 14.32 -2.06
CA VAL A 51 -4.11 13.56 -1.60
C VAL A 51 -4.79 12.97 -2.82
N ILE A 52 -4.87 11.64 -2.90
CA ILE A 52 -5.50 10.91 -4.01
C ILE A 52 -6.81 10.31 -3.53
N THR A 53 -7.87 10.52 -4.31
CA THR A 53 -9.22 10.02 -4.02
C THR A 53 -9.86 9.36 -5.24
N ASP A 54 -10.89 8.56 -5.00
CA ASP A 54 -11.80 8.00 -6.02
C ASP A 54 -13.25 8.25 -5.58
N GLY A 55 -14.01 9.05 -6.32
CA GLY A 55 -15.37 9.45 -5.96
C GLY A 55 -15.45 10.10 -4.58
N GLY A 56 -14.44 10.91 -4.24
CA GLY A 56 -14.28 11.57 -2.94
C GLY A 56 -13.79 10.68 -1.78
N ARG A 57 -13.60 9.36 -2.00
CA ARG A 57 -13.07 8.46 -0.96
C ARG A 57 -11.54 8.40 -1.00
N PRO A 58 -10.85 8.33 0.15
CA PRO A 58 -9.39 8.23 0.17
C PRO A 58 -8.86 7.00 -0.57
N VAL A 59 -7.80 7.18 -1.36
CA VAL A 59 -7.02 6.11 -1.99
C VAL A 59 -5.62 6.05 -1.40
N ALA A 60 -4.88 7.16 -1.40
CA ALA A 60 -3.55 7.24 -0.80
C ALA A 60 -3.12 8.70 -0.60
N ALA A 61 -2.13 8.92 0.28
CA ALA A 61 -1.42 10.18 0.38
C ALA A 61 0.05 10.01 -0.02
N TYR A 62 0.52 10.67 -1.10
CA TYR A 62 1.95 10.73 -1.43
C TYR A 62 2.60 11.86 -0.66
N VAL A 63 3.24 11.54 0.47
CA VAL A 63 3.93 12.50 1.32
C VAL A 63 5.34 12.71 0.78
N PHE A 64 5.67 13.95 0.44
CA PHE A 64 6.96 14.32 -0.12
C PHE A 64 7.74 15.30 0.77
N ARG A 65 7.14 15.77 1.88
CA ARG A 65 7.80 16.46 2.98
C ARG A 65 7.29 15.93 4.31
N ASP A 66 8.21 15.49 5.17
CA ASP A 66 7.93 14.96 6.51
C ASP A 66 9.11 15.30 7.43
N GLU A 67 8.85 15.54 8.70
CA GLU A 67 9.87 15.91 9.69
C GLU A 67 10.69 14.70 10.17
N LYS A 68 10.08 13.51 10.22
CA LYS A 68 10.68 12.29 10.75
C LYS A 68 11.11 11.33 9.65
N ILE A 69 10.32 11.22 8.59
CA ILE A 69 10.61 10.35 7.45
C ILE A 69 11.40 11.14 6.41
N LEU A 70 12.68 10.83 6.26
CA LEU A 70 13.60 11.60 5.42
C LEU A 70 13.57 11.19 3.94
N ARG A 71 12.39 10.80 3.44
CA ARG A 71 12.15 10.38 2.05
C ARG A 71 10.67 10.47 1.67
N PRO A 72 10.32 10.55 0.37
CA PRO A 72 8.94 10.44 -0.07
C PRO A 72 8.36 9.04 0.10
N TYR A 73 7.06 8.96 0.36
CA TYR A 73 6.34 7.70 0.57
C TYR A 73 4.83 7.86 0.30
N PHE A 74 4.13 6.73 0.18
CA PHE A 74 2.67 6.68 0.22
C PHE A 74 2.22 6.21 1.61
N ALA A 75 1.33 6.96 2.25
CA ALA A 75 0.66 6.57 3.49
C ALA A 75 -0.84 6.43 3.29
N HIS A 76 -1.48 5.77 4.26
CA HIS A 76 -2.93 5.56 4.31
C HIS A 76 -3.46 5.02 2.98
N VAL A 77 -2.85 3.94 2.48
CA VAL A 77 -3.26 3.32 1.23
C VAL A 77 -4.52 2.51 1.47
N HIS A 78 -5.55 2.75 0.67
CA HIS A 78 -6.87 2.15 0.78
C HIS A 78 -7.23 1.40 -0.49
N ALA A 79 -7.71 0.17 -0.32
CA ALA A 79 -8.39 -0.59 -1.35
C ALA A 79 -9.87 -0.17 -1.50
N PRO A 80 -10.56 -0.54 -2.59
CA PRO A 80 -11.95 -0.17 -2.79
C PRO A 80 -12.86 -0.50 -1.62
N GLY A 81 -13.77 0.42 -1.32
CA GLY A 81 -14.62 0.32 -0.13
C GLY A 81 -14.01 0.93 1.13
N GLY A 82 -12.87 1.62 1.01
CA GLY A 82 -12.24 2.33 2.13
C GLY A 82 -11.52 1.39 3.09
N ILE A 83 -11.08 0.22 2.62
CA ILE A 83 -10.33 -0.73 3.44
C ILE A 83 -8.87 -0.29 3.45
N GLN A 84 -8.36 0.21 4.58
CA GLN A 84 -6.94 0.56 4.68
C GLN A 84 -6.08 -0.70 4.63
N VAL A 85 -5.13 -0.75 3.71
CA VAL A 85 -4.26 -1.92 3.47
C VAL A 85 -2.83 -1.73 3.96
N THR A 86 -2.42 -0.49 4.24
CA THR A 86 -1.16 -0.19 4.95
C THR A 86 -1.39 0.09 6.43
N ARG A 87 -0.37 -0.11 7.27
CA ARG A 87 -0.39 0.28 8.69
C ARG A 87 -0.69 1.77 8.82
N ASN A 88 -1.31 2.16 9.93
CA ASN A 88 -1.46 3.58 10.23
C ASN A 88 -0.08 4.25 10.30
N HIS A 89 -0.04 5.50 9.86
CA HIS A 89 1.13 6.35 9.98
C HIS A 89 0.71 7.71 10.56
N PRO A 90 1.16 8.09 11.77
CA PRO A 90 1.95 7.27 12.69
C PRO A 90 1.20 6.02 13.18
N PRO A 91 1.90 4.96 13.65
CA PRO A 91 1.25 3.79 14.25
C PRO A 91 0.41 4.18 15.47
N ILE A 92 -0.74 3.53 15.66
CA ILE A 92 -1.64 3.79 16.80
C ILE A 92 -1.32 2.82 17.94
N PRO A 93 -0.81 3.28 19.11
CA PRO A 93 -0.52 2.41 20.24
C PRO A 93 -1.73 1.58 20.68
N GLY A 94 -1.52 0.30 20.96
CA GLY A 94 -2.59 -0.64 21.33
C GLY A 94 -3.40 -1.20 20.15
N THR A 95 -3.24 -0.65 18.94
CA THR A 95 -3.78 -1.22 17.69
C THR A 95 -2.67 -1.74 16.80
N ASP A 96 -1.64 -0.93 16.58
CA ASP A 96 -0.49 -1.25 15.76
C ASP A 96 0.75 -1.51 16.62
N ALA A 97 1.67 -2.32 16.10
CA ALA A 97 3.03 -2.33 16.61
C ALA A 97 3.66 -0.95 16.35
N THR A 98 4.25 -0.35 17.38
CA THR A 98 4.88 0.98 17.34
C THR A 98 6.35 0.93 16.92
N ASP A 99 6.81 -0.24 16.46
CA ASP A 99 8.15 -0.47 15.94
C ASP A 99 8.34 0.21 14.57
N HIS A 100 9.59 0.64 14.33
CA HIS A 100 10.00 1.18 13.03
C HIS A 100 9.08 2.33 12.53
N ASP A 101 8.50 3.10 13.45
CA ASP A 101 7.54 4.17 13.16
C ASP A 101 8.14 5.29 12.30
N SER A 102 9.45 5.52 12.45
CA SER A 102 10.24 6.48 11.67
C SER A 102 10.73 5.94 10.33
N MET A 103 10.47 4.68 9.96
CA MET A 103 11.04 4.12 8.72
C MET A 103 10.10 3.20 7.95
N HIS A 104 8.95 2.79 8.49
CA HIS A 104 7.94 2.00 7.78
C HIS A 104 6.61 2.77 7.70
N PRO A 105 6.52 3.79 6.81
CA PRO A 105 5.39 4.75 6.79
C PRO A 105 4.17 4.34 5.94
N GLY A 106 4.22 3.18 5.28
CA GLY A 106 3.19 2.76 4.34
C GLY A 106 3.81 2.02 3.17
N LEU A 107 3.95 2.66 2.01
CA LEU A 107 4.63 2.15 0.81
C LEU A 107 5.75 3.14 0.40
N TRP A 108 6.96 2.66 0.15
CA TRP A 108 8.11 3.52 -0.15
C TRP A 108 9.13 2.83 -1.07
N LEU A 109 9.96 3.63 -1.74
CA LEU A 109 11.14 3.17 -2.47
C LEU A 109 12.38 3.74 -1.77
N ALA A 110 13.21 2.89 -1.18
CA ALA A 110 14.39 3.32 -0.44
C ALA A 110 15.49 2.26 -0.47
N PHE A 111 16.69 2.64 -0.04
CA PHE A 111 17.89 1.86 -0.24
C PHE A 111 18.79 1.95 1.00
N GLY A 112 19.03 0.82 1.65
CA GLY A 112 19.90 0.72 2.82
C GLY A 112 21.40 0.87 2.53
N ASP A 113 21.81 0.81 1.27
CA ASP A 113 23.20 1.01 0.84
C ASP A 113 23.27 1.55 -0.60
N ILE A 114 23.50 2.85 -0.72
CA ILE A 114 24.01 3.46 -1.96
C ILE A 114 25.34 4.14 -1.64
N SER A 115 26.43 3.60 -2.18
CA SER A 115 27.80 4.04 -1.93
C SER A 115 28.13 4.15 -0.44
N GLY A 116 27.62 3.25 0.40
CA GLY A 116 27.81 3.24 1.85
C GLY A 116 26.82 4.09 2.65
N HIS A 117 25.82 4.70 2.01
CA HIS A 117 24.81 5.52 2.66
C HIS A 117 23.45 4.82 2.75
N ASP A 118 22.82 4.90 3.92
CA ASP A 118 21.54 4.23 4.24
C ASP A 118 20.37 5.22 4.23
N PHE A 119 19.58 5.18 3.15
CA PHE A 119 18.37 5.98 2.94
C PHE A 119 17.11 5.29 3.47
N TRP A 120 17.19 4.00 3.82
CA TRP A 120 16.04 3.24 4.32
C TRP A 120 15.79 3.51 5.81
N ARG A 121 16.87 3.56 6.60
CA ARG A 121 16.85 3.83 8.06
C ARG A 121 17.04 5.31 8.40
N ASN A 122 16.83 6.19 7.42
CA ASN A 122 16.97 7.64 7.54
C ASN A 122 18.34 8.11 8.05
N LYS A 123 19.42 7.39 7.74
CA LYS A 123 20.79 7.86 8.02
C LYS A 123 21.28 8.84 6.94
N ALA A 124 20.70 8.74 5.74
CA ALA A 124 20.82 9.66 4.61
C ALA A 124 19.41 10.07 4.15
N LYS A 125 19.32 11.07 3.26
CA LYS A 125 18.04 11.73 2.92
C LYS A 125 17.71 11.65 1.43
N ILE A 126 16.46 11.32 1.13
CA ILE A 126 15.86 11.49 -0.20
C ILE A 126 14.97 12.73 -0.14
N THR A 127 15.45 13.87 -0.64
CA THR A 127 14.69 15.13 -0.58
C THR A 127 13.87 15.32 -1.85
N HIS A 128 12.56 15.50 -1.74
CA HIS A 128 11.77 15.96 -2.87
C HIS A 128 12.20 17.38 -3.28
N VAL A 129 12.61 17.53 -4.54
CA VAL A 129 13.05 18.82 -5.10
C VAL A 129 11.84 19.56 -5.68
N ARG A 130 11.14 18.90 -6.61
CA ARG A 130 10.00 19.46 -7.33
C ARG A 130 9.20 18.38 -8.05
N PHE A 131 8.00 18.72 -8.50
CA PHE A 131 7.31 17.99 -9.55
C PHE A 131 7.82 18.48 -10.92
N VAL A 132 8.49 17.60 -11.67
CA VAL A 132 8.87 17.84 -13.06
C VAL A 132 7.63 17.87 -13.94
N GLU A 133 6.73 16.90 -13.74
CA GLU A 133 5.37 16.92 -14.25
C GLU A 133 4.42 17.08 -13.06
N PRO A 134 3.65 18.18 -12.98
CA PRO A 134 2.68 18.38 -11.90
C PRO A 134 1.66 17.25 -11.82
N PRO A 135 1.14 16.96 -10.61
CA PRO A 135 0.08 15.98 -10.43
C PRO A 135 -1.18 16.37 -11.19
N ALA A 136 -1.68 15.44 -11.99
CA ALA A 136 -2.89 15.63 -12.78
C ALA A 136 -3.61 14.30 -12.97
N VAL A 137 -4.90 14.39 -13.29
CA VAL A 137 -5.66 13.27 -13.85
C VAL A 137 -5.59 13.36 -15.37
N ARG A 138 -5.06 12.33 -16.03
CA ARG A 138 -4.98 12.21 -17.49
C ARG A 138 -5.50 10.84 -17.90
N ASP A 139 -6.44 10.82 -18.84
CA ASP A 139 -7.07 9.58 -19.33
C ASP A 139 -7.58 8.65 -18.22
N GLY A 140 -8.18 9.25 -17.18
CA GLY A 140 -8.69 8.52 -16.02
C GLY A 140 -7.61 7.92 -15.11
N ARG A 141 -6.38 8.44 -15.16
CA ARG A 141 -5.24 8.02 -14.32
C ARG A 141 -4.65 9.21 -13.58
N VAL A 142 -4.25 9.01 -12.33
CA VAL A 142 -3.41 10.00 -11.63
C VAL A 142 -1.98 9.81 -12.08
N VAL A 143 -1.35 10.89 -12.54
CA VAL A 143 0.05 10.88 -13.01
C VAL A 143 0.81 12.07 -12.45
N PHE A 144 2.07 11.84 -12.08
CA PHE A 144 3.03 12.89 -11.75
C PHE A 144 4.46 12.39 -11.92
N THR A 145 5.40 13.31 -12.08
CA THR A 145 6.83 13.02 -12.10
C THR A 145 7.51 13.85 -11.03
N ALA A 146 8.11 13.21 -10.03
CA ALA A 146 8.84 13.86 -8.94
C ALA A 146 10.35 13.73 -9.14
N GLU A 147 11.07 14.84 -9.03
CA GLU A 147 12.53 14.85 -8.93
C GLU A 147 12.92 14.84 -7.44
N ASN A 148 13.82 13.92 -7.09
CA ASN A 148 14.33 13.77 -5.74
C ASN A 148 15.86 13.78 -5.72
N ALA A 149 16.41 14.35 -4.68
CA ALA A 149 17.84 14.41 -4.39
C ALA A 149 18.21 13.35 -3.36
N LEU A 150 19.17 12.47 -3.66
CA LEU A 150 19.73 11.54 -2.69
C LEU A 150 21.02 12.13 -2.12
N ASP A 151 20.93 12.67 -0.91
CA ASP A 151 22.04 13.32 -0.21
C ASP A 151 22.56 12.42 0.91
N ALA A 152 23.87 12.20 0.94
CA ALA A 152 24.58 11.52 2.02
C ALA A 152 24.40 12.26 3.35
N ALA A 153 24.73 11.60 4.46
CA ALA A 153 24.67 12.20 5.80
C ALA A 153 25.48 13.51 5.93
N GLY A 154 26.58 13.64 5.18
CA GLY A 154 27.40 14.86 5.11
C GLY A 154 26.87 15.95 4.17
N GLY A 155 25.70 15.76 3.57
CA GLY A 155 25.07 16.72 2.64
C GLY A 155 25.56 16.63 1.19
N GLU A 156 26.51 15.75 0.90
CA GLU A 156 26.97 15.52 -0.47
C GLU A 156 25.92 14.76 -1.29
N ARG A 157 25.60 15.29 -2.48
CA ARG A 157 24.72 14.63 -3.44
C ARG A 157 25.38 13.36 -3.98
N VAL A 158 24.71 12.22 -3.80
CA VAL A 158 25.07 10.92 -4.40
C VAL A 158 24.53 10.85 -5.83
N CYS A 159 23.21 10.97 -5.99
CA CYS A 159 22.52 10.92 -7.27
C CYS A 159 21.18 11.68 -7.23
N VAL A 160 20.58 11.89 -8.39
CA VAL A 160 19.21 12.35 -8.56
C VAL A 160 18.33 11.15 -8.92
N GLN A 161 17.11 11.13 -8.39
CA GLN A 161 16.07 10.17 -8.72
C GLN A 161 14.89 10.88 -9.37
N ILE A 162 14.55 10.52 -10.60
CA ILE A 162 13.31 10.92 -11.27
C ILE A 162 12.29 9.80 -11.12
N SER A 163 11.17 10.06 -10.45
CA SER A 163 10.10 9.10 -10.23
C SER A 163 8.82 9.50 -10.95
N ARG A 164 8.50 8.77 -12.01
CA ARG A 164 7.19 8.82 -12.67
C ARG A 164 6.26 7.85 -11.96
N VAL A 165 5.17 8.38 -11.43
CA VAL A 165 4.12 7.57 -10.80
C VAL A 165 2.86 7.65 -11.63
N THR A 166 2.24 6.50 -11.86
CA THR A 166 0.92 6.37 -12.47
C THR A 166 0.03 5.52 -11.59
N LEU A 167 -1.14 6.02 -11.20
CA LEU A 167 -2.17 5.25 -10.53
C LEU A 167 -3.40 5.16 -11.44
N LEU A 168 -3.82 3.94 -11.74
CA LEU A 168 -4.98 3.65 -12.57
C LEU A 168 -5.94 2.71 -11.86
N ALA A 169 -7.24 2.86 -12.12
CA ALA A 169 -8.25 1.97 -11.60
C ALA A 169 -8.24 0.60 -12.32
N ARG A 170 -8.57 -0.43 -11.56
CA ARG A 170 -8.72 -1.82 -11.97
C ARG A 170 -10.07 -2.34 -11.45
N PRO A 171 -10.68 -3.36 -12.07
CA PRO A 171 -11.92 -3.94 -11.55
C PRO A 171 -11.84 -4.40 -10.08
N CYS A 172 -10.65 -4.81 -9.64
CA CYS A 172 -10.39 -5.28 -8.27
C CYS A 172 -9.78 -4.20 -7.35
N GLY A 173 -9.46 -3.00 -7.85
CA GLY A 173 -8.78 -1.97 -7.07
C GLY A 173 -7.99 -0.95 -7.88
N TYR A 174 -6.75 -0.74 -7.50
CA TYR A 174 -5.87 0.24 -8.14
C TYR A 174 -4.53 -0.41 -8.45
N LEU A 175 -3.99 -0.10 -9.63
CA LEU A 175 -2.61 -0.40 -9.97
C LEU A 175 -1.81 0.90 -9.88
N LEU A 176 -0.84 0.94 -8.98
CA LEU A 176 0.17 1.98 -8.90
C LEU A 176 1.44 1.48 -9.59
N ILE A 177 1.95 2.24 -10.53
CA ILE A 177 3.22 1.99 -11.22
C ILE A 177 4.19 3.06 -10.77
N TRP A 178 5.32 2.65 -10.20
CA TRP A 178 6.43 3.52 -9.80
C TRP A 178 7.63 3.21 -10.69
N ASP A 179 7.94 4.14 -11.59
CA ASP A 179 9.07 4.07 -12.51
C ASP A 179 10.12 5.10 -12.09
N ALA A 180 11.27 4.63 -11.61
CA ALA A 180 12.31 5.45 -11.01
C ALA A 180 13.63 5.30 -11.77
N THR A 181 14.18 6.43 -12.23
CA THR A 181 15.51 6.51 -12.84
C THR A 181 16.46 7.24 -11.91
N PHE A 182 17.65 6.68 -11.74
CA PHE A 182 18.73 7.19 -10.90
C PHE A 182 19.92 7.56 -11.78
N GLU A 183 20.47 8.75 -11.59
CA GLU A 183 21.64 9.21 -12.36
C GLU A 183 22.48 10.20 -11.55
N SER A 184 23.75 10.34 -11.94
CA SER A 184 24.66 11.32 -11.37
C SER A 184 25.56 11.88 -12.47
N ASP A 185 25.58 13.19 -12.62
CA ASP A 185 26.46 13.92 -13.55
C ASP A 185 27.84 14.19 -12.94
N ARG A 186 28.08 13.78 -11.69
CA ARG A 186 29.31 14.10 -10.94
C ARG A 186 30.28 12.93 -10.86
N ARG A 187 29.78 11.73 -10.55
CA ARG A 187 30.59 10.54 -10.24
C ARG A 187 29.82 9.25 -10.44
N ASP A 188 30.54 8.13 -10.47
CA ASP A 188 29.96 6.81 -10.32
C ASP A 188 29.37 6.63 -8.91
N PHE A 189 28.29 5.86 -8.79
CA PHE A 189 27.74 5.43 -7.50
C PHE A 189 27.33 3.97 -7.55
N VAL A 190 27.15 3.34 -6.38
CA VAL A 190 26.97 1.88 -6.30
C VAL A 190 25.78 1.56 -5.43
N PHE A 191 24.80 0.80 -5.93
CA PHE A 191 23.85 0.13 -5.06
C PHE A 191 24.50 -1.12 -4.49
N GLY A 192 24.56 -1.22 -3.17
CA GLY A 192 25.24 -2.30 -2.45
C GLY A 192 24.37 -3.55 -2.26
N ASP A 193 24.57 -4.21 -1.12
CA ASP A 193 23.90 -5.46 -0.76
C ASP A 193 23.42 -5.39 0.69
N GLN A 194 22.09 -5.35 0.87
CA GLN A 194 21.39 -5.32 2.16
C GLN A 194 20.00 -5.94 2.02
N GLU A 195 19.38 -6.36 3.12
CA GLU A 195 17.98 -6.85 3.13
C GLU A 195 16.99 -5.70 2.82
N GLU A 196 17.28 -4.51 3.32
CA GLU A 196 16.43 -3.31 3.24
C GLU A 196 16.75 -2.44 2.03
N MET A 197 16.43 -2.94 0.84
CA MET A 197 16.62 -2.23 -0.43
C MET A 197 15.40 -2.43 -1.33
N GLY A 198 15.04 -1.40 -2.10
CA GLY A 198 13.99 -1.47 -3.12
C GLY A 198 12.63 -1.00 -2.62
N LEU A 199 11.57 -1.57 -3.19
CA LEU A 199 10.19 -1.15 -2.92
C LEU A 199 9.65 -1.89 -1.69
N GLY A 200 9.43 -1.17 -0.59
CA GLY A 200 8.92 -1.69 0.66
C GLY A 200 7.47 -1.28 0.95
N VAL A 201 6.73 -2.14 1.63
CA VAL A 201 5.40 -1.83 2.17
C VAL A 201 5.24 -2.38 3.59
N ARG A 202 4.54 -1.63 4.44
CA ARG A 202 4.11 -2.02 5.78
C ARG A 202 2.59 -2.19 5.78
N MET A 203 2.16 -3.44 5.85
CA MET A 203 0.76 -3.85 5.79
C MET A 203 -0.03 -3.44 7.03
N ALA A 204 -1.33 -3.20 6.85
CA ALA A 204 -2.27 -2.92 7.94
C ALA A 204 -2.29 -4.08 8.94
N THR A 205 -2.34 -3.77 10.24
CA THR A 205 -2.22 -4.77 11.31
C THR A 205 -3.24 -5.90 11.19
N ALA A 206 -4.46 -5.63 10.73
CA ALA A 206 -5.48 -6.67 10.52
C ALA A 206 -5.21 -7.62 9.33
N LEU A 207 -4.27 -7.27 8.43
CA LEU A 207 -3.97 -8.02 7.21
C LEU A 207 -2.66 -8.81 7.29
N ILE A 208 -1.88 -8.67 8.37
CA ILE A 208 -0.59 -9.35 8.52
C ILE A 208 -0.77 -10.82 8.90
N GLU A 209 0.21 -11.65 8.56
CA GLU A 209 0.19 -13.09 8.85
C GLU A 209 0.00 -13.40 10.34
N LYS A 210 0.65 -12.66 11.24
CA LYS A 210 0.46 -12.81 12.69
C LYS A 210 -1.00 -12.67 13.14
N ASN A 211 -1.82 -11.99 12.36
CA ASN A 211 -3.24 -11.76 12.65
C ASN A 211 -4.17 -12.49 11.67
N GLY A 212 -3.70 -13.56 11.03
CA GLY A 212 -4.50 -14.40 10.14
C GLY A 212 -4.53 -13.95 8.68
N GLY A 213 -3.70 -12.97 8.32
CA GLY A 213 -3.39 -12.67 6.92
C GLY A 213 -2.60 -13.78 6.24
N VAL A 214 -2.46 -13.69 4.92
CA VAL A 214 -1.76 -14.67 4.09
C VAL A 214 -0.75 -13.95 3.23
N ILE A 215 0.50 -14.41 3.27
CA ILE A 215 1.54 -14.04 2.32
C ILE A 215 1.67 -15.16 1.30
N ARG A 216 1.65 -14.85 0.01
CA ARG A 216 1.85 -15.81 -1.09
C ARG A 216 2.61 -15.18 -2.24
N ASN A 217 3.29 -15.98 -3.05
CA ASN A 217 4.02 -15.48 -4.21
C ASN A 217 3.74 -16.29 -5.48
N SER A 218 4.17 -15.74 -6.62
CA SER A 218 4.00 -16.37 -7.94
C SER A 218 4.68 -17.75 -8.11
N ALA A 219 5.59 -18.13 -7.21
CA ALA A 219 6.26 -19.42 -7.23
C ALA A 219 5.50 -20.50 -6.43
N GLY A 220 4.31 -20.17 -5.90
CA GLY A 220 3.50 -21.06 -5.07
C GLY A 220 3.98 -21.18 -3.63
N ALA A 221 4.93 -20.34 -3.19
CA ALA A 221 5.35 -20.32 -1.80
C ALA A 221 4.41 -19.45 -0.96
N GLU A 222 4.20 -19.88 0.29
CA GLU A 222 3.31 -19.23 1.24
C GLU A 222 4.02 -18.91 2.55
N GLY A 223 3.47 -17.93 3.26
CA GLY A 223 3.95 -17.44 4.54
C GLY A 223 5.27 -16.67 4.46
N ALA A 224 5.55 -15.87 5.49
CA ALA A 224 6.77 -15.10 5.58
C ALA A 224 8.01 -15.99 5.49
N LYS A 225 8.00 -17.12 6.20
CA LYS A 225 9.12 -18.09 6.18
C LYS A 225 9.34 -18.71 4.79
N GLY A 226 8.27 -19.05 4.07
CA GLY A 226 8.38 -19.69 2.75
C GLY A 226 8.78 -18.72 1.65
N THR A 227 8.45 -17.43 1.81
CA THR A 227 8.68 -16.39 0.80
C THR A 227 9.92 -15.53 1.05
N TRP A 228 10.44 -15.47 2.29
CA TRP A 228 11.62 -14.68 2.62
C TRP A 228 12.86 -15.12 1.84
N GLY A 229 13.57 -14.15 1.25
CA GLY A 229 14.78 -14.40 0.48
C GLY A 229 14.58 -15.24 -0.78
N ARG A 230 13.33 -15.41 -1.22
CA ARG A 230 13.00 -16.10 -2.48
C ARG A 230 12.71 -15.07 -3.56
N THR A 231 13.13 -15.38 -4.78
CA THR A 231 12.71 -14.62 -5.95
C THR A 231 11.34 -15.09 -6.41
N ALA A 232 10.54 -14.16 -6.92
CA ALA A 232 9.25 -14.43 -7.53
C ALA A 232 8.91 -13.29 -8.50
N ALA A 233 8.00 -13.52 -9.46
CA ALA A 233 7.46 -12.48 -10.33
C ALA A 233 6.65 -11.44 -9.53
N TRP A 234 5.96 -11.89 -8.48
CA TRP A 234 5.23 -11.05 -7.54
C TRP A 234 5.07 -11.72 -6.18
N SER A 235 4.82 -10.91 -5.14
CA SER A 235 4.43 -11.36 -3.78
C SER A 235 3.23 -10.53 -3.30
N ASP A 236 2.24 -11.20 -2.71
CA ASP A 236 1.02 -10.62 -2.16
C ASP A 236 0.94 -10.86 -0.65
N CYS A 237 0.42 -9.88 0.07
CA CYS A 237 -0.07 -10.05 1.43
C CYS A 237 -1.51 -9.53 1.52
N SER A 238 -2.41 -10.38 1.96
CA SER A 238 -3.83 -10.07 2.04
C SER A 238 -4.54 -10.77 3.21
N GLY A 239 -5.63 -10.17 3.66
CA GLY A 239 -6.48 -10.68 4.74
C GLY A 239 -7.95 -10.35 4.47
N VAL A 240 -8.85 -10.81 5.33
CA VAL A 240 -10.30 -10.61 5.16
C VAL A 240 -10.79 -9.52 6.10
N ILE A 241 -11.36 -8.45 5.54
CA ILE A 241 -12.02 -7.36 6.28
C ILE A 241 -13.43 -7.21 5.72
N GLY A 242 -14.45 -7.28 6.58
CA GLY A 242 -15.85 -7.15 6.16
C GLY A 242 -16.28 -8.19 5.10
N GLY A 243 -15.76 -9.42 5.20
CA GLY A 243 -16.04 -10.51 4.26
C GLY A 243 -15.32 -10.41 2.91
N ARG A 244 -14.52 -9.37 2.69
CA ARG A 244 -13.77 -9.13 1.45
C ARG A 244 -12.28 -9.36 1.69
N ARG A 245 -11.63 -10.14 0.82
CA ARG A 245 -10.17 -10.26 0.84
C ARG A 245 -9.56 -9.00 0.24
N ALA A 246 -8.72 -8.31 1.01
CA ALA A 246 -8.03 -7.09 0.59
C ALA A 246 -6.54 -7.17 0.94
N GLY A 247 -5.71 -6.51 0.13
CA GLY A 247 -4.27 -6.58 0.32
C GLY A 247 -3.46 -5.77 -0.70
N ILE A 248 -2.16 -6.05 -0.71
CA ILE A 248 -1.20 -5.45 -1.62
C ILE A 248 -0.36 -6.56 -2.25
N GLN A 249 -0.25 -6.51 -3.58
CA GLN A 249 0.69 -7.31 -4.36
C GLN A 249 1.82 -6.41 -4.90
N LEU A 250 3.05 -6.73 -4.57
CA LEU A 250 4.25 -6.11 -5.14
C LEU A 250 4.69 -6.86 -6.40
N MET A 251 4.88 -6.13 -7.49
CA MET A 251 5.18 -6.65 -8.82
C MET A 251 6.43 -5.96 -9.38
N PRO A 252 7.65 -6.43 -9.07
CA PRO A 252 8.84 -5.94 -9.78
C PRO A 252 8.71 -6.19 -11.28
N ASP A 253 9.05 -5.19 -12.08
CA ASP A 253 9.09 -5.33 -13.53
C ASP A 253 10.13 -6.39 -13.94
N PRO A 254 9.79 -7.37 -14.79
CA PRO A 254 10.77 -8.33 -15.32
C PRO A 254 11.88 -7.67 -16.14
N ALA A 255 11.69 -6.45 -16.64
CA ALA A 255 12.73 -5.66 -17.32
C ALA A 255 13.71 -4.95 -16.36
N ASN A 256 13.51 -5.02 -15.04
CA ASN A 256 14.54 -4.60 -14.10
C ASN A 256 15.80 -5.46 -14.30
N PHE A 257 16.97 -4.91 -13.99
CA PHE A 257 18.26 -5.57 -14.21
C PHE A 257 18.41 -6.95 -13.52
N ARG A 258 17.55 -7.26 -12.55
CA ARG A 258 17.52 -8.53 -11.82
C ARG A 258 16.14 -8.82 -11.22
N PRO A 259 15.71 -10.10 -11.15
CA PRO A 259 14.59 -10.51 -10.30
C PRO A 259 14.80 -10.07 -8.85
N SER A 260 13.71 -9.66 -8.19
CA SER A 260 13.76 -9.28 -6.77
C SER A 260 13.66 -10.50 -5.87
N TRP A 261 14.48 -10.53 -4.82
CA TRP A 261 14.23 -11.31 -3.63
C TRP A 261 13.21 -10.58 -2.75
N PHE A 262 12.34 -11.34 -2.07
CA PHE A 262 11.32 -10.76 -1.20
C PHE A 262 11.74 -10.75 0.28
N HIS A 263 11.75 -9.55 0.89
CA HIS A 263 11.95 -9.37 2.33
C HIS A 263 10.61 -9.42 3.07
N ASN A 264 10.02 -10.60 3.16
CA ASN A 264 8.72 -10.78 3.79
C ASN A 264 8.86 -11.12 5.28
N ARG A 265 8.05 -10.46 6.11
CA ARG A 265 7.98 -10.69 7.56
C ARG A 265 6.52 -10.86 7.97
N ASP A 266 6.29 -11.81 8.87
CA ASP A 266 4.97 -12.17 9.40
C ASP A 266 4.26 -10.99 10.11
N TYR A 267 5.04 -10.03 10.60
CA TYR A 267 4.59 -8.79 11.20
C TYR A 267 4.22 -7.68 10.17
N GLY A 268 4.20 -7.99 8.88
CA GLY A 268 3.65 -7.12 7.84
C GLY A 268 4.63 -6.25 7.06
N LEU A 269 5.94 -6.50 7.13
CA LEU A 269 6.88 -5.94 6.15
C LEU A 269 6.91 -6.84 4.91
N MET A 270 6.81 -6.25 3.73
CA MET A 270 7.23 -6.88 2.47
C MET A 270 8.14 -5.91 1.73
N ALA A 271 9.17 -6.41 1.05
CA ALA A 271 9.94 -5.60 0.12
C ALA A 271 10.39 -6.39 -1.11
N ALA A 272 10.30 -5.78 -2.29
CA ALA A 272 10.87 -6.30 -3.52
C ALA A 272 12.29 -5.73 -3.70
N ASN A 273 13.30 -6.57 -3.46
CA ASN A 273 14.70 -6.19 -3.40
C ASN A 273 15.52 -6.89 -4.50
N PRO A 274 15.94 -6.19 -5.57
CA PRO A 274 16.81 -6.77 -6.61
C PRO A 274 18.31 -6.75 -6.27
N PHE A 275 18.69 -6.27 -5.08
CA PHE A 275 20.09 -6.02 -4.70
C PHE A 275 20.66 -7.02 -3.69
N GLY A 276 19.86 -7.51 -2.73
CA GLY A 276 20.32 -8.31 -1.58
C GLY A 276 20.80 -9.73 -1.87
N ARG A 277 21.67 -9.95 -2.86
CA ARG A 277 22.15 -11.28 -3.24
C ARG A 277 22.79 -11.99 -2.06
N ASN A 278 23.81 -11.39 -1.45
CA ASN A 278 24.49 -11.95 -0.28
C ASN A 278 23.55 -11.96 0.92
N ALA A 279 22.83 -10.87 1.18
CA ALA A 279 21.92 -10.75 2.32
C ALA A 279 20.87 -11.88 2.39
N PHE A 280 20.33 -12.32 1.24
CA PHE A 280 19.31 -13.38 1.20
C PHE A 280 19.85 -14.78 0.94
N THR A 281 21.00 -14.93 0.26
CA THR A 281 21.47 -16.24 -0.21
C THR A 281 22.81 -16.68 0.37
N GLY A 282 23.54 -15.78 1.03
CA GLY A 282 24.94 -16.02 1.44
C GLY A 282 25.93 -16.07 0.28
N GLY A 283 25.49 -15.84 -0.96
CA GLY A 283 26.35 -15.77 -2.15
C GLY A 283 27.22 -14.52 -2.19
N GLU A 284 27.83 -14.21 -3.34
CA GLU A 284 28.68 -13.02 -3.48
C GLU A 284 27.94 -11.71 -3.15
N LYS A 285 28.66 -10.76 -2.54
CA LYS A 285 28.12 -9.42 -2.28
C LYS A 285 27.77 -8.72 -3.58
N SER A 286 26.52 -8.28 -3.71
CA SER A 286 26.06 -7.48 -4.84
C SER A 286 26.69 -6.08 -4.81
N ALA A 287 27.07 -5.61 -5.98
CA ALA A 287 27.49 -4.24 -6.22
C ALA A 287 27.03 -3.86 -7.63
N VAL A 288 26.04 -2.97 -7.73
CA VAL A 288 25.51 -2.47 -9.00
C VAL A 288 26.05 -1.08 -9.20
N VAL A 289 27.10 -0.97 -10.02
CA VAL A 289 27.74 0.31 -10.33
C VAL A 289 26.93 1.03 -11.40
N VAL A 290 26.57 2.27 -11.14
CA VAL A 290 26.00 3.20 -12.12
C VAL A 290 27.08 4.20 -12.48
N LYS A 291 27.47 4.24 -13.77
CA LYS A 291 28.51 5.14 -14.24
C LYS A 291 28.02 6.58 -14.28
N LYS A 292 28.94 7.51 -14.09
CA LYS A 292 28.67 8.95 -14.27
C LYS A 292 27.98 9.20 -15.62
N GLY A 293 26.83 9.86 -15.57
CA GLY A 293 26.02 10.22 -16.74
C GLY A 293 25.16 9.09 -17.31
N GLU A 294 25.25 7.86 -16.78
CA GLU A 294 24.39 6.75 -17.19
C GLU A 294 23.14 6.67 -16.30
N PRO A 295 21.95 6.54 -16.89
CA PRO A 295 20.73 6.32 -16.13
C PRO A 295 20.61 4.86 -15.69
N PHE A 296 20.19 4.65 -14.45
CA PHE A 296 19.82 3.34 -13.92
C PHE A 296 18.35 3.32 -13.55
N ARG A 297 17.57 2.45 -14.19
CA ARG A 297 16.12 2.41 -14.04
C ARG A 297 15.64 1.23 -13.21
N LEU A 298 14.64 1.48 -12.37
CA LEU A 298 13.85 0.48 -11.66
C LEU A 298 12.36 0.80 -11.83
N ARG A 299 11.56 -0.22 -12.13
CA ARG A 299 10.11 -0.09 -12.23
C ARG A 299 9.40 -1.16 -11.42
N PHE A 300 8.34 -0.76 -10.74
CA PHE A 300 7.52 -1.64 -9.92
C PHE A 300 6.03 -1.35 -10.13
N GLY A 301 5.22 -2.39 -10.12
CA GLY A 301 3.78 -2.33 -9.95
C GLY A 301 3.38 -2.66 -8.52
N VAL A 302 2.31 -2.02 -8.05
CA VAL A 302 1.68 -2.27 -6.76
C VAL A 302 0.19 -2.36 -7.00
N LEU A 303 -0.35 -3.57 -6.90
CA LEU A 303 -1.79 -3.76 -6.94
C LEU A 303 -2.34 -3.61 -5.54
N ILE A 304 -3.21 -2.62 -5.36
CA ILE A 304 -3.98 -2.36 -4.14
C ILE A 304 -5.36 -2.93 -4.39
N HIS A 305 -5.70 -4.07 -3.80
CA HIS A 305 -6.89 -4.83 -4.20
C HIS A 305 -7.84 -5.13 -3.06
N ALA A 306 -9.11 -5.27 -3.41
CA ALA A 306 -10.15 -5.84 -2.57
C ALA A 306 -11.19 -6.58 -3.42
N GLY A 307 -11.21 -7.91 -3.32
CA GLY A 307 -12.16 -8.77 -4.02
C GLY A 307 -13.62 -8.57 -3.57
N PRO A 308 -14.59 -9.08 -4.34
CA PRO A 308 -15.96 -9.20 -3.85
C PRO A 308 -16.03 -10.20 -2.69
N PRO A 309 -17.07 -10.12 -1.85
CA PRO A 309 -17.20 -11.03 -0.71
C PRO A 309 -17.09 -12.50 -1.11
N GLY A 310 -16.25 -13.25 -0.40
CA GLY A 310 -16.06 -14.69 -0.64
C GLY A 310 -15.33 -15.07 -1.94
N ARG A 311 -14.74 -14.11 -2.66
CA ARG A 311 -13.94 -14.39 -3.87
C ARG A 311 -12.56 -13.74 -3.79
N ASP A 312 -11.55 -14.48 -4.24
CA ASP A 312 -10.19 -13.99 -4.38
C ASP A 312 -10.04 -13.18 -5.67
N VAL A 313 -9.06 -12.28 -5.67
CA VAL A 313 -8.59 -11.57 -6.87
C VAL A 313 -7.65 -12.50 -7.64
N ASP A 314 -7.77 -12.52 -8.97
CA ASP A 314 -6.83 -13.21 -9.84
C ASP A 314 -5.53 -12.40 -9.95
N LEU A 315 -4.62 -12.68 -9.02
CA LEU A 315 -3.33 -12.00 -8.91
C LEU A 315 -2.40 -12.26 -10.10
N ALA A 316 -2.55 -13.41 -10.77
CA ALA A 316 -1.75 -13.73 -11.95
C ALA A 316 -2.21 -12.88 -13.14
N ALA A 317 -3.52 -12.78 -13.37
CA ALA A 317 -4.08 -11.93 -14.42
C ALA A 317 -3.74 -10.44 -14.23
N GLU A 318 -3.70 -9.96 -12.98
CA GLU A 318 -3.30 -8.57 -12.69
C GLU A 318 -1.79 -8.34 -12.91
N TYR A 319 -0.94 -9.33 -12.63
CA TYR A 319 0.47 -9.26 -13.01
C TYR A 319 0.66 -9.22 -14.53
N GLU A 320 -0.07 -10.05 -15.28
CA GLU A 320 -0.05 -9.98 -16.75
C GLU A 320 -0.57 -8.64 -17.29
N HIS A 321 -1.57 -8.05 -16.63
CA HIS A 321 -2.03 -6.71 -16.99
C HIS A 321 -0.93 -5.67 -16.75
N PHE A 322 -0.26 -5.72 -15.59
CA PHE A 322 0.87 -4.86 -15.29
C PHE A 322 1.96 -4.99 -16.35
N THR A 323 2.41 -6.20 -16.69
CA THR A 323 3.48 -6.41 -17.69
C THR A 323 3.09 -5.92 -19.08
N ARG A 324 1.81 -6.03 -19.48
CA ARG A 324 1.31 -5.43 -20.72
C ARG A 324 1.29 -3.91 -20.69
N VAL A 325 0.85 -3.30 -19.58
CA VAL A 325 0.78 -1.83 -19.45
C VAL A 325 2.16 -1.20 -19.47
N VAL A 326 3.16 -1.91 -18.96
CA VAL A 326 4.53 -1.41 -18.85
C VAL A 326 5.44 -1.91 -19.98
N ALA A 327 4.93 -2.69 -20.93
CA ALA A 327 5.70 -3.12 -22.09
C ALA A 327 6.31 -1.89 -22.82
N PRO A 328 7.56 -1.99 -23.33
CA PRO A 328 8.26 -0.89 -23.98
C PRO A 328 7.53 -0.28 -25.18
#